data_AF-A0AAD4TI37-F1
#
_entry.id   AF-A0AAD4TI37-F1
#
_cell.length_a   1.000
_cell.length_b   1.000
_cell.length_c   1.000
_cell.angle_alpha   90.00
_cell.angle_beta   90.00
_cell.angle_gamma   90.00
#
_symmetry.space_group_name_H-M   'P 1'
#
loop_
_entity.id
_entity.type
_entity.pdbx_description
1 polymer ?
#
loop_
_entity_poly.entity_id
_entity_poly.type
_entity_poly.pdbx_seq_one_letter_code
_entity_poly.pdbx_strand_id
1 'polypeptide(L)'
;MVFDVGSETFSVIVIPNFILDLLCLNELGPLVNVLVEVDGHITILVPEGDDLLKLWIYFNGAMCTNWIGETIKMPRHWDEINHLAFKALTGKALIVIKFLPKPQGLEYERHQLGECLHFYNRKEKKYYKNQFEIELDGGGHFY
;
A
#
# COMPACT_ATOMS: atom_id res chain seq x y z
N MET A 1 -23.31 20.89 -15.92
CA MET A 1 -22.00 20.41 -16.41
C MET A 1 -22.19 18.95 -16.76
N VAL A 2 -22.21 18.62 -18.05
CA VAL A 2 -22.47 17.24 -18.52
C VAL A 2 -21.10 16.61 -18.72
N PHE A 3 -20.79 15.55 -17.96
CA PHE A 3 -19.59 14.75 -18.20
C PHE A 3 -19.80 13.97 -19.50
N ASP A 4 -19.13 14.40 -20.57
CA ASP A 4 -19.14 13.70 -21.86
C ASP A 4 -18.08 12.59 -21.84
N VAL A 5 -18.49 11.43 -21.32
CA VAL A 5 -17.68 10.21 -21.21
C VAL A 5 -17.24 9.72 -22.61
N GLY A 6 -17.93 10.12 -23.67
CA GLY A 6 -17.60 9.73 -25.05
C GLY A 6 -16.30 10.35 -25.58
N SER A 7 -15.77 11.38 -24.91
CA SER A 7 -14.53 12.07 -25.29
C SER A 7 -13.29 11.59 -24.53
N GLU A 8 -13.45 10.71 -23.53
CA GLU A 8 -12.33 10.19 -22.75
C GLU A 8 -11.51 9.18 -23.58
N THR A 9 -10.21 9.45 -23.73
CA THR A 9 -9.29 8.56 -24.40
C THR A 9 -8.71 7.57 -23.38
N PHE A 10 -9.07 6.30 -23.51
CA PHE A 10 -8.46 5.23 -22.73
C PHE A 10 -7.06 4.95 -23.25
N SER A 11 -6.08 4.96 -22.36
CA SER A 11 -4.72 4.50 -22.67
C SER A 11 -4.50 3.11 -22.10
N VAL A 12 -3.93 2.22 -22.92
CA VAL A 12 -3.56 0.87 -22.48
C VAL A 12 -2.17 0.93 -21.86
N ILE A 13 -2.05 0.55 -20.60
CA ILE A 13 -0.78 0.43 -19.90
C ILE A 13 -0.34 -1.03 -19.96
N VAL A 14 0.77 -1.28 -20.64
CA VAL A 14 1.36 -2.62 -20.72
C VAL A 14 2.22 -2.86 -19.49
N ILE A 15 1.85 -3.87 -18.69
CA ILE A 15 2.65 -4.35 -17.56
C ILE A 15 3.66 -5.37 -18.10
N PRO A 16 4.97 -5.17 -17.89
CA PRO A 16 6.00 -6.10 -18.32
C PRO A 16 5.83 -7.48 -17.68
N ASN A 17 6.12 -8.53 -18.45
CA ASN A 17 5.99 -9.92 -17.98
C ASN A 17 6.77 -10.19 -16.69
N PHE A 18 7.97 -9.62 -16.53
CA PHE A 18 8.74 -9.83 -15.29
C PHE A 18 8.03 -9.33 -14.04
N ILE A 19 7.14 -8.32 -14.15
CA ILE A 19 6.32 -7.84 -13.01
C ILE A 19 5.15 -8.79 -12.78
N LEU A 20 4.54 -9.28 -13.87
CA LEU A 20 3.46 -10.27 -13.81
C LEU A 20 3.93 -11.59 -13.20
N ASP A 21 5.12 -12.05 -13.58
CA ASP A 21 5.72 -13.29 -13.05
C ASP A 21 5.90 -13.19 -11.53
N LEU A 22 6.35 -12.03 -11.03
CA LEU A 22 6.49 -11.80 -9.59
C LEU A 22 5.12 -11.76 -8.87
N LEU A 23 4.07 -11.23 -9.51
CA LEU A 23 2.72 -11.27 -8.96
C LEU A 23 2.17 -12.69 -8.88
N CYS A 24 2.42 -13.53 -9.90
CA CYS A 24 1.94 -14.90 -9.96
C CYS A 24 2.66 -15.84 -8.98
N LEU A 25 3.94 -15.58 -8.67
CA LEU A 25 4.72 -16.40 -7.74
C LEU A 25 4.37 -16.16 -6.27
N ASN A 26 3.72 -15.05 -5.95
CA ASN A 26 3.41 -14.67 -4.59
C ASN A 26 2.00 -15.14 -4.19
N GLU A 27 1.92 -16.17 -3.36
CA GLU A 27 0.67 -16.61 -2.69
C GLU A 27 0.07 -15.52 -1.78
N LEU A 28 0.86 -14.48 -1.48
CA LEU A 28 0.48 -13.25 -0.76
C LEU A 28 -0.42 -12.31 -1.59
N GLY A 29 -0.74 -12.67 -2.84
CA GLY A 29 -1.52 -11.88 -3.81
C GLY A 29 -2.80 -11.19 -3.29
N PRO A 30 -3.59 -11.73 -2.35
CA PRO A 30 -4.77 -11.02 -1.83
C PRO A 30 -4.47 -10.02 -0.69
N LEU A 31 -3.25 -9.98 -0.14
CA LEU A 31 -2.92 -9.14 1.04
C LEU A 31 -2.77 -7.65 0.71
N VAL A 32 -2.51 -7.31 -0.56
CA VAL A 32 -2.15 -5.97 -1.00
C VAL A 32 -3.09 -5.51 -2.10
N ASN A 33 -3.59 -4.27 -2.01
CA ASN A 33 -4.18 -3.59 -3.16
C ASN A 33 -3.10 -3.43 -4.23
N VAL A 34 -3.10 -4.32 -5.22
CA VAL A 34 -2.01 -4.47 -6.19
C VAL A 34 -1.75 -3.19 -6.97
N LEU A 35 -2.76 -2.33 -7.16
CA LEU A 35 -2.66 -1.09 -7.91
C LEU A 35 -2.96 0.12 -7.02
N VAL A 36 -2.02 1.06 -6.94
CA VAL A 36 -2.14 2.29 -6.15
C VAL A 36 -1.56 3.48 -6.91
N GLU A 37 -1.98 4.69 -6.54
CA GLU A 37 -1.34 5.92 -7.02
C GLU A 37 -0.18 6.31 -6.09
N VAL A 38 0.98 6.61 -6.67
CA VAL A 38 2.13 7.20 -5.97
C VAL A 38 2.63 8.41 -6.76
N ASP A 39 2.55 9.60 -6.16
CA ASP A 39 2.95 10.87 -6.78
C ASP A 39 2.32 11.11 -8.17
N GLY A 40 1.03 10.81 -8.34
CA GLY A 40 0.34 10.94 -9.63
C GLY A 40 0.68 9.86 -10.66
N HIS A 41 1.45 8.84 -10.27
CA HIS A 41 1.84 7.74 -11.13
C HIS A 41 1.17 6.44 -10.68
N ILE A 42 0.71 5.67 -11.66
CA ILE A 42 0.17 4.33 -11.42
C ILE A 42 1.29 3.42 -10.95
N THR A 43 1.08 2.74 -9.84
CA THR A 43 2.10 1.91 -9.18
C THR A 43 1.55 0.54 -8.86
N ILE A 44 2.32 -0.49 -9.19
CA ILE A 44 2.02 -1.87 -8.81
C ILE A 44 2.81 -2.22 -7.56
N LEU A 45 2.13 -2.77 -6.56
CA LEU A 45 2.73 -3.25 -5.32
C LEU A 45 2.97 -4.76 -5.40
N VAL A 46 4.21 -5.18 -5.19
CA VAL A 46 4.61 -6.59 -5.28
C VAL A 46 5.42 -6.94 -4.03
N PRO A 47 4.90 -7.81 -3.14
CA PRO A 47 5.71 -8.41 -2.08
C PRO A 47 6.92 -9.14 -2.67
N GLU A 48 8.09 -9.00 -2.08
CA GLU A 48 9.30 -9.75 -2.46
C GLU A 48 9.98 -10.26 -1.18
N GLY A 49 10.36 -11.53 -1.16
CA GLY A 49 10.96 -12.14 0.03
C GLY A 49 10.05 -12.07 1.27
N ASP A 50 10.64 -11.99 2.46
CA ASP A 50 9.89 -12.08 3.71
C ASP A 50 9.38 -10.74 4.23
N ASP A 51 10.06 -9.63 3.89
CA ASP A 51 9.78 -8.30 4.44
C ASP A 51 10.01 -7.16 3.43
N LEU A 52 10.12 -7.43 2.13
CA LEU A 52 10.30 -6.37 1.13
C LEU A 52 9.01 -6.14 0.34
N LEU A 53 8.72 -4.87 0.07
CA LEU A 53 7.66 -4.42 -0.82
C LEU A 53 8.28 -3.68 -2.00
N LYS A 54 8.12 -4.24 -3.20
CA LYS A 54 8.52 -3.61 -4.45
C LYS A 54 7.39 -2.74 -4.99
N LEU A 55 7.71 -1.51 -5.33
CA LEU A 55 6.84 -0.53 -5.98
C LEU A 55 7.32 -0.42 -7.42
N TRP A 56 6.51 -0.91 -8.36
CA TRP A 56 6.74 -0.72 -9.78
C TRP A 56 5.93 0.48 -10.24
N ILE A 57 6.59 1.61 -10.41
CA ILE A 57 5.97 2.89 -10.75
C ILE A 57 6.01 3.07 -12.26
N TYR A 58 4.83 3.22 -12.87
CA TYR A 58 4.69 3.51 -14.29
C TYR A 58 4.99 4.99 -14.54
N PHE A 59 5.98 5.25 -15.37
CA PHE A 59 6.34 6.58 -15.84
C PHE A 59 5.95 6.74 -17.30
N ASN A 60 5.11 7.73 -17.58
CA ASN A 60 4.73 8.12 -18.93
C ASN A 60 5.32 9.50 -19.27
N GLY A 61 6.54 9.50 -19.81
CA GLY A 61 7.22 10.71 -20.24
C GLY A 61 6.98 11.02 -21.72
N ALA A 62 7.27 12.26 -22.12
CA ALA A 62 7.09 12.71 -23.51
C ALA A 62 7.90 11.89 -24.54
N MET A 63 9.01 11.27 -24.12
CA MET A 63 9.93 10.54 -25.00
C MET A 63 9.82 9.01 -24.85
N CYS A 64 9.35 8.51 -23.71
CA CYS A 64 9.23 7.08 -23.46
C CYS A 64 8.30 6.77 -22.28
N THR A 65 7.72 5.57 -22.35
CA THR A 65 7.03 4.93 -21.24
C THR A 65 7.97 3.92 -20.60
N ASN A 66 8.07 3.90 -19.28
CA ASN A 66 8.91 2.94 -18.56
C ASN A 66 8.31 2.56 -17.21
N TRP A 67 8.83 1.49 -16.61
CA TRP A 67 8.55 1.08 -15.23
C TRP A 67 9.81 1.22 -14.38
N ILE A 68 9.67 1.87 -13.22
CA ILE A 68 10.78 2.07 -12.27
C ILE A 68 10.47 1.28 -11.01
N GLY A 69 11.43 0.46 -10.58
CA GLY A 69 11.31 -0.32 -9.35
C GLY A 69 11.93 0.39 -8.15
N GLU A 70 11.12 0.70 -7.15
CA GLU A 70 11.57 1.13 -5.82
C GLU A 70 11.31 -0.01 -4.82
N THR A 71 12.23 -0.22 -3.86
CA THR A 71 12.06 -1.24 -2.83
C THR A 71 11.93 -0.59 -1.46
N ILE A 72 10.88 -0.95 -0.74
CA ILE A 72 10.63 -0.58 0.64
C ILE A 72 10.83 -1.80 1.51
N LYS A 73 11.66 -1.68 2.56
CA LYS A 73 11.72 -2.69 3.62
C LYS A 73 10.53 -2.49 4.54
N MET A 74 9.71 -3.50 4.76
CA MET A 74 8.54 -3.45 5.63
C MET A 74 8.96 -3.55 7.10
N PRO A 75 8.19 -2.95 8.02
CA PRO A 75 8.48 -3.01 9.45
C PRO A 75 8.08 -4.36 10.09
N ARG A 76 7.40 -5.24 9.34
CA ARG A 76 6.97 -6.57 9.75
C ARG A 76 7.09 -7.53 8.58
N HIS A 77 7.24 -8.81 8.91
CA HIS A 77 7.24 -9.88 7.92
C HIS A 77 5.83 -10.11 7.34
N TRP A 78 5.76 -10.59 6.09
CA TRP A 78 4.50 -10.83 5.39
C TRP A 78 3.65 -11.94 6.02
N ASP A 79 4.26 -12.88 6.73
CA ASP A 79 3.57 -13.94 7.46
C ASP A 79 2.78 -13.42 8.67
N GLU A 80 3.19 -12.27 9.24
CA GLU A 80 2.50 -11.59 10.34
C GLU A 80 1.34 -10.68 9.86
N ILE A 81 1.31 -10.35 8.57
CA ILE A 81 0.37 -9.37 8.00
C ILE A 81 -0.81 -10.11 7.36
N ASN A 82 -2.03 -9.75 7.79
CA ASN A 82 -3.28 -10.25 7.19
C ASN A 82 -3.88 -9.28 6.18
N HIS A 83 -3.63 -7.99 6.34
CA HIS A 83 -4.10 -6.98 5.42
C HIS A 83 -3.15 -5.80 5.44
N LEU A 84 -2.83 -5.27 4.25
CA LEU A 84 -2.03 -4.07 4.08
C LEU A 84 -2.86 -2.97 3.43
N ALA A 85 -3.04 -1.85 4.14
CA ALA A 85 -3.48 -0.61 3.54
C ALA A 85 -2.25 0.27 3.26
N PHE A 86 -2.17 0.77 2.04
CA PHE A 86 -1.08 1.57 1.52
C PHE A 86 -1.62 2.85 0.89
N LYS A 87 -1.08 4.01 1.26
CA LYS A 87 -1.48 5.29 0.68
C LYS A 87 -0.29 6.23 0.58
N ALA A 88 0.08 6.63 -0.64
CA ALA A 88 0.99 7.73 -0.84
C ALA A 88 0.31 9.07 -0.57
N LEU A 89 1.04 10.02 0.00
CA LEU A 89 0.57 11.39 0.21
C LEU A 89 1.01 12.25 -0.97
N THR A 90 0.10 12.56 -1.88
CA THR A 90 0.38 13.34 -3.10
C THR A 90 1.15 14.63 -2.79
N GLY A 91 2.23 14.86 -3.54
CA GLY A 91 3.11 16.03 -3.36
C GLY A 91 4.07 15.92 -2.16
N LYS A 92 4.04 14.81 -1.41
CA LYS A 92 4.98 14.49 -0.34
C LYS A 92 5.69 13.19 -0.68
N ALA A 93 6.96 13.10 -0.33
CA ALA A 93 7.70 11.84 -0.42
C ALA A 93 7.33 10.84 0.70
N LEU A 94 6.08 10.87 1.17
CA LEU A 94 5.60 10.10 2.31
C LEU A 94 4.55 9.08 1.87
N ILE A 95 4.69 7.87 2.40
CA ILE A 95 3.71 6.79 2.29
C ILE A 95 3.19 6.49 3.69
N VAL A 96 1.89 6.39 3.83
CA VAL A 96 1.22 5.85 5.00
C VAL A 96 0.96 4.37 4.78
N ILE A 97 1.44 3.55 5.71
CA ILE A 97 1.28 2.11 5.71
C ILE A 97 0.56 1.71 6.99
N LYS A 98 -0.51 0.94 6.85
CA LYS A 98 -1.24 0.31 7.95
C LYS A 98 -1.31 -1.18 7.66
N PHE A 99 -0.95 -2.00 8.63
CA PHE A 99 -1.14 -3.44 8.55
C PHE A 99 -2.08 -3.90 9.66
N LEU A 100 -2.92 -4.88 9.33
CA LEU A 100 -3.72 -5.61 10.32
C LEU A 100 -3.03 -6.96 10.55
N PRO A 101 -2.71 -7.32 11.81
CA PRO A 101 -2.10 -8.59 12.13
C PRO A 101 -3.04 -9.76 11.84
N LYS A 102 -2.49 -10.95 11.57
CA LYS A 102 -3.30 -12.18 11.51
C LYS A 102 -3.97 -12.46 12.86
N PRO A 103 -5.23 -12.93 12.87
CA PRO A 103 -5.87 -13.37 14.10
C PRO A 103 -5.11 -14.58 14.65
N GLN A 104 -4.37 -14.41 15.74
CA GLN A 104 -3.72 -15.51 16.45
C GLN A 104 -4.60 -15.91 17.64
N GLY A 105 -5.45 -16.93 17.47
CA GLY A 105 -6.18 -17.56 18.57
C GLY A 105 -7.18 -16.66 19.35
N LEU A 106 -7.77 -17.24 20.40
CA LEU A 106 -8.88 -16.69 21.20
C LEU A 106 -8.53 -15.46 22.05
N GLU A 107 -7.28 -15.00 22.06
CA GLU A 107 -6.85 -13.77 22.75
C GLU A 107 -7.08 -12.53 21.88
N TYR A 108 -8.29 -12.40 21.33
CA TYR A 108 -8.88 -11.09 21.01
C TYR A 108 -9.28 -10.37 22.32
N GLU A 109 -8.45 -10.47 23.36
CA GLU A 109 -8.67 -9.82 24.63
C GLU A 109 -8.29 -8.35 24.51
N ARG A 110 -9.26 -7.54 24.02
CA ARG A 110 -9.67 -6.22 24.51
C ARG A 110 -8.62 -5.17 24.92
N HIS A 111 -7.34 -5.40 24.69
CA HIS A 111 -6.26 -4.49 25.05
C HIS A 111 -5.76 -3.88 23.75
N GLN A 112 -6.33 -2.70 23.47
CA GLN A 112 -5.78 -1.71 22.55
C GLN A 112 -5.70 -2.17 21.08
N LEU A 113 -6.83 -2.00 20.37
CA LEU A 113 -6.86 -1.72 18.92
C LEU A 113 -6.18 -0.37 18.63
N GLY A 114 -4.93 -0.20 19.06
CA GLY A 114 -4.09 0.92 18.67
C GLY A 114 -3.71 0.73 17.21
N GLU A 115 -4.49 1.31 16.31
CA GLU A 115 -4.16 1.32 14.88
C GLU A 115 -2.83 2.07 14.68
N CYS A 116 -1.73 1.33 14.55
CA CYS A 116 -0.43 1.94 14.31
C CYS A 116 -0.28 2.29 12.83
N LEU A 117 -0.23 3.59 12.52
CA LEU A 117 0.20 4.06 11.21
C LEU A 117 1.72 4.19 11.14
N HIS A 118 2.28 3.65 10.07
CA HIS A 118 3.68 3.76 9.73
C HIS A 118 3.85 4.78 8.62
N PHE A 119 4.66 5.81 8.85
CA PHE A 119 4.97 6.82 7.84
C PHE A 119 6.34 6.52 7.25
N TYR A 120 6.39 6.08 5.99
CA TYR A 120 7.63 5.85 5.28
C TYR A 120 8.00 7.07 4.43
N ASN A 121 9.19 7.61 4.61
CA ASN A 121 9.76 8.65 3.79
C ASN A 121 10.65 8.05 2.70
N ARG A 122 10.22 8.17 1.45
CA ARG A 122 10.88 7.60 0.26
C ARG A 122 12.22 8.28 -0.05
N LYS A 123 12.34 9.58 0.22
CA LYS A 123 13.60 10.32 0.01
C LYS A 123 14.67 9.87 1.00
N GLU A 124 14.29 9.71 2.27
CA GLU A 124 15.21 9.30 3.33
C GLU A 124 15.35 7.79 3.48
N LYS A 125 14.42 7.03 2.88
CA LYS A 125 14.26 5.58 3.03
C LYS A 125 14.12 5.14 4.48
N LYS A 126 13.33 5.89 5.27
CA LYS A 126 13.15 5.68 6.71
C LYS A 126 11.69 5.70 7.13
N TYR A 127 11.38 5.00 8.20
CA TYR A 127 10.09 5.10 8.88
C TYR A 127 10.13 6.12 10.00
N TYR A 128 9.02 6.83 10.15
CA TYR A 128 8.68 7.55 11.37
C TYR A 128 7.46 6.88 11.99
N LYS A 129 7.56 6.61 13.29
CA LYS A 129 6.46 6.08 14.09
C LYS A 129 5.74 7.25 14.74
N ASN A 130 4.53 7.56 14.26
CA ASN A 130 3.57 8.34 15.04
C ASN A 130 2.58 7.35 15.62
N GLN A 131 2.77 7.00 16.88
CA GLN A 131 1.79 6.23 17.62
C GLN A 131 0.70 7.19 18.05
N PHE A 132 -0.49 7.05 17.49
CA PHE A 132 -1.68 7.70 17.98
C PHE A 132 -2.68 6.61 18.35
N GLU A 133 -3.36 6.80 19.48
CA GLU A 133 -4.40 5.90 19.96
C GLU A 133 -5.73 6.47 19.45
N ILE A 134 -6.44 5.72 18.61
CA ILE A 134 -7.81 6.07 18.26
C ILE A 134 -8.68 5.48 19.37
N GLU A 135 -9.10 6.32 20.32
CA GLU A 135 -10.12 5.95 21.29
C GLU A 135 -11.46 5.92 20.54
N LEU A 136 -11.91 4.73 20.16
CA LEU A 136 -13.27 4.54 19.67
C LEU A 136 -14.18 4.71 20.87
N ASP A 137 -14.84 5.87 20.98
CA ASP A 137 -15.84 6.12 22.01
C ASP A 137 -16.92 5.03 21.89
N GLY A 138 -16.87 4.07 22.81
CA GLY A 138 -17.80 2.98 22.90
C GLY A 138 -19.12 3.57 23.34
N GLY A 139 -19.89 4.06 22.37
CA GLY A 139 -21.17 4.73 22.53
C GLY A 139 -21.88 4.22 23.78
N GLY A 140 -21.83 5.07 24.81
CA GLY A 140 -22.33 4.75 26.12
C GLY A 140 -23.78 4.28 26.04
N HIS A 141 -24.05 3.20 26.77
CA HIS A 141 -25.39 2.87 27.23
C HIS A 141 -26.11 4.15 27.69
N PHE A 142 -27.22 4.47 27.03
CA PHE A 142 -28.29 5.25 27.65
C PHE A 142 -29.65 4.61 27.33
N TYR A 143 -30.12 3.90 28.37
CA TYR A 143 -31.44 3.32 28.68
C TYR A 143 -31.89 2.06 27.93
#